data_AF-H2CEV7-F1
#
_entry.id   AF-H2CEV7-F1
#
_cell.length_a   1.000
_cell.length_b   1.000
_cell.length_c   1.000
_cell.angle_alpha   90.00
_cell.angle_beta   90.00
_cell.angle_gamma   90.00
#
_symmetry.space_group_name_H-M   'P 1'
#
loop_
_entity.id
_entity.type
_entity.pdbx_description
1 polymer ?
#
loop_
_entity_poly.entity_id
_entity_poly.type
_entity_poly.pdbx_seq_one_letter_code
_entity_poly.pdbx_strand_id
1 'polypeptide(L)' 'MRLFPHEILIKNLKQEIPVDAKRQYLTQEQAYDRLKAWTGQDFGLNVKKWEEWFRKDGKLSMKKQ' A
#
# COMPACT_ATOMS: atom_id res chain seq x y z
N MET A 1 2.09 16.92 0.13
CA MET A 1 2.76 15.75 0.76
C MET A 1 3.11 14.76 -0.34
N ARG A 2 4.36 14.31 -0.42
CA ARG A 2 4.76 13.25 -1.35
C ARG A 2 4.43 11.93 -0.65
N LEU A 3 3.37 11.23 -1.10
CA LEU A 3 3.10 9.88 -0.62
C LEU A 3 4.20 8.96 -1.15
N PHE A 4 4.75 8.11 -0.29
CA PHE A 4 5.70 7.10 -0.72
C PHE A 4 4.98 6.04 -1.57
N PRO A 5 5.69 5.36 -2.49
CA PRO A 5 5.09 4.37 -3.39
C PRO A 5 4.27 3.30 -2.65
N HIS A 6 4.74 2.87 -1.48
CA HIS A 6 4.06 1.86 -0.67
C HIS A 6 2.76 2.35 -0.05
N GLU A 7 2.69 3.61 0.40
CA GLU A 7 1.46 4.19 0.95
C GLU A 7 0.36 4.26 -0.12
N ILE A 8 0.73 4.57 -1.36
CA ILE A 8 -0.21 4.56 -2.49
C ILE A 8 -0.73 3.13 -2.74
N LEU A 9 0.16 2.13 -2.72
CA LEU A 9 -0.25 0.73 -2.89
C LEU A 9 -1.18 0.27 -1.76
N ILE A 10 -0.89 0.61 -0.50
CA ILE A 10 -1.78 0.30 0.65
C ILE A 10 -3.14 0.97 0.50
N LYS A 11 -3.18 2.25 0.11
CA LYS A 11 -4.44 2.97 -0.14
C LYS A 11 -5.24 2.33 -1.28
N ASN A 12 -4.59 1.86 -2.34
CA ASN A 12 -5.26 1.12 -3.41
C ASN A 12 -5.75 -0.26 -2.93
N LEU A 13 -5.00 -0.95 -2.07
CA LEU A 13 -5.45 -2.22 -1.47
C LEU A 13 -6.69 -2.04 -0.61
N LYS A 14 -6.83 -0.87 0.03
CA LYS A 14 -8.04 -0.43 0.75
C LYS A 14 -9.14 0.15 -0.15
N GLN A 15 -8.87 0.34 -1.44
CA GLN A 15 -9.74 1.05 -2.39
C GLN A 15 -10.10 2.49 -1.93
N GLU A 16 -9.18 3.15 -1.23
CA GLU A 16 -9.34 4.54 -0.78
C GLU A 16 -8.96 5.57 -1.87
N ILE A 17 -8.29 5.12 -2.94
CA ILE A 17 -7.95 5.95 -4.09
C ILE A 17 -9.14 5.93 -5.05
N PRO A 18 -9.72 7.09 -5.40
CA PRO A 18 -10.87 7.12 -6.28
C PRO A 18 -10.45 6.88 -7.74
N VAL A 19 -11.38 6.35 -8.55
CA VAL A 19 -11.11 5.88 -9.92
C VAL A 19 -10.66 7.00 -10.88
N ASP A 20 -11.03 8.24 -10.59
CA ASP A 20 -10.64 9.44 -11.33
C ASP A 20 -9.17 9.83 -11.10
N ALA A 21 -8.53 9.31 -10.05
CA ALA A 21 -7.11 9.49 -9.79
C ALA A 21 -6.25 8.58 -10.71
N LYS A 22 -6.40 8.73 -12.03
CA LYS A 22 -5.88 7.82 -13.09
C LYS A 22 -4.43 7.36 -12.89
N ARG A 23 -3.53 8.23 -12.43
CA ARG A 23 -2.09 7.90 -12.25
C ARG A 23 -1.81 7.08 -10.99
N GLN A 24 -2.72 7.09 -10.03
CA GLN A 24 -2.56 6.48 -8.71
C GLN A 24 -3.53 5.32 -8.50
N TYR A 25 -4.67 5.32 -9.17
CA TYR A 25 -5.69 4.28 -9.07
C TYR A 25 -5.16 2.96 -9.63
N LEU A 26 -5.34 1.92 -8.83
CA LEU A 26 -5.10 0.52 -9.14
C LEU A 26 -6.26 -0.28 -8.56
N THR A 27 -6.60 -1.38 -9.22
CA THR A 27 -7.51 -2.35 -8.63
C THR A 27 -6.86 -2.97 -7.38
N GLN A 28 -7.69 -3.55 -6.52
CA GLN A 28 -7.22 -4.18 -5.29
C GLN A 28 -6.19 -5.29 -5.57
N GLU A 29 -6.43 -6.10 -6.61
CA GLU A 29 -5.51 -7.15 -7.07
C GLU A 29 -4.20 -6.57 -7.60
N GLN A 30 -4.25 -5.51 -8.42
CA GLN A 30 -3.05 -4.85 -8.93
C GLN A 30 -2.19 -4.25 -7.81
N ALA A 31 -2.83 -3.70 -6.78
CA ALA A 31 -2.13 -3.20 -5.60
C ALA A 31 -1.43 -4.34 -4.85
N TYR A 32 -2.11 -5.47 -4.65
CA TYR A 32 -1.55 -6.67 -4.05
C TYR A 32 -0.38 -7.24 -4.85
N ASP A 33 -0.52 -7.42 -6.17
CA ASP A 33 0.54 -7.97 -7.02
C ASP A 33 1.79 -7.10 -6.98
N ARG A 34 1.62 -5.76 -6.98
CA ARG A 34 2.73 -4.82 -6.84
C ARG A 34 3.38 -4.86 -5.46
N LEU A 35 2.59 -4.98 -4.40
CA LEU A 35 3.12 -5.14 -3.04
C LEU A 35 3.96 -6.42 -2.93
N LYS A 36 3.45 -7.54 -3.45
CA LYS A 36 4.15 -8.82 -3.48
C LYS A 36 5.42 -8.76 -4.32
N ALA A 37 5.34 -8.22 -5.54
CA ALA A 37 6.51 -8.07 -6.41
C ALA A 37 7.60 -7.17 -5.81
N TRP A 38 7.20 -6.12 -5.10
CA TRP A 38 8.15 -5.16 -4.53
C TRP A 38 8.79 -5.64 -3.21
N THR A 39 8.03 -6.34 -2.36
CA THR A 39 8.49 -6.77 -1.03
C THR A 39 8.95 -8.23 -0.98
N GLY A 40 8.56 -9.04 -1.96
CA GLY A 40 8.71 -10.49 -1.93
C GLY A 40 7.81 -11.21 -0.90
N GLN A 41 6.95 -10.49 -0.19
CA GLN A 41 6.06 -11.04 0.82
C GLN A 41 4.67 -11.32 0.27
N ASP A 42 3.99 -12.29 0.86
CA ASP A 42 2.61 -12.63 0.53
C ASP A 42 1.74 -12.59 1.78
N PHE A 43 0.93 -11.53 1.90
CA PHE A 43 -0.10 -11.39 2.93
C PHE A 43 -1.51 -11.42 2.33
N GLY A 44 -1.64 -11.76 1.04
CA GLY A 44 -2.88 -11.61 0.28
C GLY A 44 -3.43 -10.18 0.32
N LEU A 45 -4.75 -10.07 0.38
CA LEU A 45 -5.47 -8.79 0.51
C LEU A 45 -5.57 -8.29 1.97
N ASN A 46 -4.83 -8.89 2.91
CA ASN A 46 -4.88 -8.51 4.32
C ASN A 46 -4.09 -7.23 4.57
N VAL A 47 -4.78 -6.10 4.44
CA VAL A 47 -4.24 -4.76 4.66
C VAL A 47 -3.54 -4.61 6.01
N LYS A 48 -4.10 -5.17 7.09
CA LYS A 48 -3.54 -5.04 8.44
C LYS A 48 -2.15 -5.68 8.53
N LYS A 49 -1.98 -6.88 7.95
CA LYS A 49 -0.67 -7.55 7.89
C LYS A 49 0.35 -6.75 7.08
N TRP A 50 -0.07 -6.17 5.96
CA TRP A 50 0.78 -5.29 5.16
C TRP A 50 1.23 -4.06 5.96
N GLU A 51 0.30 -3.38 6.63
CA GLU A 51 0.61 -2.21 7.47
C GLU A 51 1.55 -2.56 8.63
N GLU A 52 1.30 -3.67 9.33
CA GLU A 52 2.17 -4.17 10.39
C GLU A 52 3.59 -4.48 9.88
N TRP A 53 3.70 -5.10 8.70
CA TRP A 53 4.98 -5.42 8.09
C TRP A 53 5.76 -4.15 7.72
N PHE A 54 5.13 -3.19 7.05
CA PHE A 54 5.77 -1.92 6.70
C PHE A 54 6.14 -1.06 7.92
N ARG A 55 5.37 -1.16 9.01
CA ARG A 55 5.72 -0.53 10.30
C ARG A 55 6.96 -1.18 10.92
N LYS A 56 7.04 -2.52 10.90
CA LYS A 56 8.19 -3.26 11.43
C LYS A 56 9.47 -3.00 10.62
N ASP A 57 9.35 -2.86 9.30
CA ASP A 57 10.47 -2.59 8.39
C ASP A 57 10.91 -1.10 8.39
N GLY A 58 10.27 -0.24 9.20
CA GLY A 58 10.60 1.18 9.30
C GLY A 58 10.23 2.02 8.05
N LYS A 59 9.55 1.42 7.06
CA LYS A 59 9.16 2.07 5.80
C LYS A 59 7.94 2.97 5.95
N LEU A 60 7.08 2.70 6.94
CA LEU A 60 5.95 3.54 7.31
C LEU A 60 6.35 4.43 8.51
N SER A 61 6.81 5.66 8.23
CA SER A 61 7.16 6.62 9.27
C SER A 61 5.90 7.23 9.88
N MET A 62 5.69 7.01 11.18
CA MET A 62 4.66 7.72 11.93
C MET A 62 4.98 9.22 11.91
N LYS A 63 4.19 10.03 11.22
CA LYS A 63 3.93 11.37 11.74
C LYS A 63 3.20 11.18 13.07
N LYS A 64 3.93 11.21 14.17
CA LYS A 64 3.38 11.60 15.47
C LYS A 64 2.76 12.99 15.26
N GLN A 65 1.45 13.08 15.36
CA GLN A 65 0.75 14.34 15.60
C GLN A 65 0.08 14.25 16.96
#